data_AF-A0A5U6DVX4-F1
#
_entry.id   AF-A0A5U6DVX4-F1
#
_cell.length_a   1.000
_cell.length_b   1.000
_cell.length_c   1.000
_cell.angle_alpha   90.00
_cell.angle_beta   90.00
_cell.angle_gamma   90.00
#
_symmetry.space_group_name_H-M   'P 1'
#
loop_
_entity.id
_entity.type
_entity.pdbx_description
1 polymer ?
#
loop_
_entity_poly.entity_id
_entity_poly.type
_entity_poly.pdbx_seq_one_letter_code
_entity_poly.pdbx_strand_id
1 'polypeptide(L)'
;MANLIFGEPSLFSINISTDDRFASVSIFCASEEIGDSSEYVLLSTFISLIKNKIDNYDYSLSNELFNLEKNDVFSYVVDGFEKAESWRESQRLVSILITLNLAPCFDGETFILLSTDEYDRIIWKTFNSEIISEAFLPAGYVLKQFDLLFNNFSN
;
A
#
# COMPACT_ATOMS: atom_id res chain seq x y z
N MET A 1 9.49 23.05 0.46
CA MET A 1 8.78 21.78 0.68
C MET A 1 7.34 21.95 0.25
N ALA A 2 6.88 21.14 -0.70
CA ALA A 2 5.47 21.04 -1.05
C ALA A 2 4.90 19.81 -0.34
N ASN A 3 3.74 19.94 0.28
CA ASN A 3 3.01 18.82 0.87
C ASN A 3 1.78 18.54 0.01
N LEU A 4 1.69 17.33 -0.52
CA LEU A 4 0.63 16.88 -1.40
C LEU A 4 -0.12 15.74 -0.73
N ILE A 5 -1.45 15.80 -0.78
CA ILE A 5 -2.33 14.80 -0.18
C ILE A 5 -3.26 14.28 -1.28
N PHE A 6 -3.28 12.96 -1.46
CA PHE A 6 -4.15 12.26 -2.40
C PHE A 6 -5.12 11.38 -1.63
N GLY A 7 -6.35 11.83 -1.49
CA GLY A 7 -7.40 11.15 -0.73
C GLY A 7 -7.81 11.91 0.54
N GLU A 8 -8.51 11.20 1.41
CA GLU A 8 -9.06 11.72 2.66
C GLU A 8 -8.45 10.92 3.83
N PRO A 9 -7.64 11.54 4.71
CA PRO A 9 -6.93 10.83 5.77
C PRO A 9 -7.85 10.01 6.70
N SER A 10 -9.09 10.46 6.90
CA SER A 10 -10.06 9.72 7.70
C SER A 10 -10.56 8.41 7.05
N LEU A 11 -10.26 8.20 5.77
CA LEU A 11 -10.57 7.02 4.99
C LEU A 11 -9.28 6.33 4.53
N PHE A 12 -8.69 6.85 3.45
CA PHE A 12 -7.39 6.49 2.94
C PHE A 12 -6.78 7.71 2.24
N SER A 13 -5.52 8.02 2.55
CA SER A 13 -4.77 9.03 1.80
C SER A 13 -3.30 8.69 1.66
N ILE A 14 -2.67 9.23 0.62
CA ILE A 14 -1.22 9.21 0.42
C ILE A 14 -0.73 10.63 0.63
N ASN A 15 0.17 10.81 1.59
CA ASN A 15 0.76 12.10 1.90
C ASN A 15 2.22 12.09 1.43
N ILE A 16 2.60 13.10 0.66
CA ILE A 16 3.96 13.23 0.12
C ILE A 16 4.48 14.63 0.39
N SER A 17 5.57 14.70 1.15
CA SER A 17 6.37 15.92 1.33
C SER A 17 7.61 15.84 0.45
N THR A 18 7.79 16.81 -0.45
CA THR A 18 8.94 16.85 -1.37
C THR A 18 9.99 17.88 -0.97
N ASP A 19 11.26 17.49 -1.09
CA ASP A 19 12.43 18.36 -0.94
C ASP A 19 13.45 18.06 -2.06
N ASP A 20 13.59 18.98 -3.01
CA ASP A 20 14.31 18.79 -4.27
C ASP A 20 13.86 17.50 -5.00
N ARG A 21 14.71 16.47 -5.02
CA ARG A 21 14.45 15.18 -5.68
C ARG A 21 14.07 14.08 -4.68
N PHE A 22 14.01 14.41 -3.40
CA PHE A 22 13.64 13.49 -2.34
C PHE A 22 12.17 13.69 -1.94
N ALA A 23 11.59 12.63 -1.43
CA ALA A 23 10.24 12.62 -0.89
C ALA A 23 10.23 11.85 0.43
N SER A 24 9.52 12.40 1.41
CA SER A 24 9.00 11.63 2.53
C SER A 24 7.54 11.30 2.25
N VAL A 25 7.16 10.05 2.50
CA VAL A 25 5.86 9.51 2.13
C VAL A 25 5.24 8.78 3.30
N SER A 26 3.98 9.06 3.58
CA SER A 26 3.16 8.26 4.49
C SER A 26 1.80 7.94 3.89
N ILE A 27 1.20 6.86 4.36
CA ILE A 27 -0.16 6.44 4.00
C ILE A 27 -1.00 6.58 5.26
N PHE A 28 -2.19 7.16 5.14
CA PHE A 28 -3.18 7.14 6.21
C PHE A 28 -4.23 6.08 5.90
N CYS A 29 -4.49 5.22 6.87
CA CYS A 29 -5.56 4.21 6.85
C CYS A 29 -6.50 4.47 8.03
N ALA A 30 -7.72 4.94 7.75
CA ALA A 30 -8.70 5.29 8.79
C ALA A 30 -8.14 6.22 9.89
N SER A 31 -7.43 7.27 9.51
CA SER A 31 -6.71 8.23 10.38
C SER A 31 -5.44 7.69 11.07
N GLU A 32 -5.10 6.42 10.92
CA GLU A 32 -3.82 5.88 11.39
C GLU A 32 -2.74 6.09 10.32
N GLU A 33 -1.62 6.71 10.70
CA GLU A 33 -0.47 6.88 9.82
C GLU A 33 0.37 5.60 9.75
N ILE A 34 0.75 5.24 8.54
CA ILE A 34 1.64 4.13 8.19
C ILE A 34 2.83 4.74 7.44
N GLY A 35 4.04 4.41 7.88
CA GLY A 35 5.28 4.93 7.33
C GLY A 35 5.99 5.91 8.25
N ASP A 36 7.24 6.21 7.91
CA ASP A 36 8.10 7.11 8.67
C ASP A 36 8.26 8.44 7.91
N SER A 37 7.58 9.48 8.41
CA SER A 37 7.63 10.83 7.85
C SER A 37 8.96 11.55 8.08
N SER A 38 9.89 10.94 8.84
CA SER A 38 11.26 11.42 8.99
C SER A 38 12.23 10.84 7.96
N GLU A 39 11.84 9.75 7.29
CA GLU A 39 12.65 9.08 6.26
C GLU A 39 12.39 9.62 4.86
N TYR A 40 13.42 9.58 4.02
CA TYR A 40 13.40 10.12 2.66
C TYR A 40 13.87 9.11 1.63
N VAL A 41 13.18 9.11 0.49
CA VAL A 41 13.50 8.31 -0.69
C VAL A 41 13.62 9.22 -1.92
N LEU A 42 14.36 8.80 -2.94
CA LEU A 42 14.30 9.47 -4.24
C LEU A 42 12.87 9.38 -4.78
N LEU A 43 12.25 10.52 -5.06
CA LEU A 43 10.86 10.62 -5.51
C LEU A 43 10.63 9.75 -6.75
N SER A 44 11.53 9.82 -7.73
CA SER A 44 11.45 9.00 -8.96
C SER A 44 11.45 7.50 -8.68
N THR A 45 12.24 7.06 -7.69
CA THR A 45 12.33 5.66 -7.29
C THR A 45 11.03 5.23 -6.63
N PHE A 46 10.51 6.01 -5.69
CA PHE A 46 9.24 5.73 -5.04
C PHE A 46 8.11 5.59 -6.07
N ILE A 47 7.92 6.60 -6.92
CA ILE A 47 6.87 6.61 -7.96
C ILE A 47 7.01 5.41 -8.89
N SER A 48 8.22 5.05 -9.32
CA SER A 48 8.44 3.90 -10.21
C SER A 48 8.08 2.57 -9.54
N LEU A 49 8.45 2.39 -8.27
CA LEU A 49 8.20 1.15 -7.53
C LEU A 49 6.70 0.97 -7.24
N ILE A 50 6.04 2.01 -6.70
CA ILE A 50 4.61 1.94 -6.41
C ILE A 50 3.78 1.83 -7.69
N LYS A 51 4.19 2.50 -8.78
CA LYS A 51 3.51 2.35 -10.07
C LYS A 51 3.60 0.92 -10.58
N ASN A 52 4.79 0.32 -10.55
CA ASN A 52 4.97 -1.08 -10.92
C ASN A 52 4.09 -2.03 -10.08
N LYS A 53 3.92 -1.74 -8.77
CA LYS A 53 3.01 -2.48 -7.90
C LYS A 53 1.56 -2.39 -8.37
N ILE A 54 1.06 -1.17 -8.60
CA ILE A 54 -0.33 -0.94 -9.02
C ILE A 54 -0.60 -1.50 -10.43
N ASP A 55 0.34 -1.34 -11.36
CA ASP A 55 0.20 -1.84 -12.73
C ASP A 55 0.16 -3.40 -12.79
N ASN A 56 0.69 -4.08 -11.77
CA ASN A 56 0.69 -5.55 -11.65
C ASN A 56 -0.27 -6.08 -10.57
N TYR A 57 -1.23 -5.28 -10.14
CA TYR A 57 -2.21 -5.67 -9.13
C TYR A 57 -3.06 -6.88 -9.56
N ASP A 58 -3.17 -7.91 -8.71
CA ASP A 58 -3.92 -9.14 -8.99
C ASP A 58 -5.34 -9.09 -8.40
N TYR A 59 -6.30 -8.64 -9.21
CA TYR A 59 -7.73 -8.64 -8.85
C TYR A 59 -8.28 -10.05 -8.58
N SER A 60 -7.73 -11.10 -9.20
CA SER A 60 -8.20 -12.46 -8.98
C SER A 60 -7.83 -12.93 -7.57
N LEU A 61 -6.60 -12.68 -7.14
CA LEU A 61 -6.16 -12.97 -5.78
C LEU A 61 -6.93 -12.12 -4.76
N SER A 62 -7.13 -10.84 -5.06
CA SER A 62 -7.94 -9.95 -4.22
C SER A 62 -9.33 -10.54 -3.94
N ASN A 63 -10.04 -10.93 -5.00
CA ASN A 63 -11.37 -11.53 -4.90
C ASN A 63 -11.36 -12.87 -4.14
N GLU A 64 -10.33 -13.70 -4.32
CA GLU A 64 -10.19 -14.97 -3.60
C GLU A 64 -10.09 -14.76 -2.08
N LEU A 65 -9.33 -13.75 -1.66
CA LEU A 65 -9.06 -13.50 -0.24
C LEU A 65 -10.08 -12.59 0.43
N PHE A 66 -10.94 -11.92 -0.34
CA PHE A 66 -11.80 -10.83 0.16
C PHE A 66 -12.67 -11.21 1.36
N ASN A 67 -13.20 -12.43 1.39
CA ASN A 67 -14.12 -12.89 2.44
C ASN A 67 -13.42 -13.59 3.61
N LEU A 68 -12.09 -13.71 3.59
CA LEU A 68 -11.35 -14.31 4.69
C LEU A 68 -11.20 -13.33 5.86
N GLU A 69 -11.01 -13.85 7.07
CA GLU A 69 -10.69 -13.02 8.23
C GLU A 69 -9.35 -12.31 8.03
N LYS A 70 -9.21 -11.07 8.53
CA LYS A 70 -8.02 -10.24 8.27
C LYS A 70 -6.71 -10.90 8.71
N ASN A 71 -6.75 -11.68 9.80
CA ASN A 71 -5.57 -12.40 10.31
C ASN A 71 -5.16 -13.53 9.35
N ASP A 72 -6.13 -14.21 8.74
CA ASP A 72 -5.88 -15.28 7.77
C ASP A 72 -5.33 -14.69 6.47
N VAL A 73 -5.89 -13.56 6.00
CA VAL A 73 -5.33 -12.82 4.85
C VAL A 73 -3.89 -12.41 5.15
N PHE A 74 -3.65 -11.81 6.32
CA PHE A 74 -2.33 -11.33 6.70
C PHE A 74 -1.32 -12.47 6.73
N SER A 75 -1.63 -13.58 7.40
CA SER A 75 -0.73 -14.74 7.47
C SER A 75 -0.50 -15.35 6.08
N TYR A 76 -1.55 -15.50 5.27
CA TYR A 76 -1.43 -16.03 3.91
C TYR A 76 -0.54 -15.16 3.02
N VAL A 77 -0.69 -13.84 3.09
CA VAL A 77 0.04 -12.90 2.22
C VAL A 77 1.46 -12.65 2.72
N VAL A 78 1.62 -12.30 3.99
CA VAL A 78 2.90 -11.89 4.57
C VAL A 78 3.76 -13.11 4.88
N ASP A 79 3.28 -14.03 5.72
CA ASP A 79 4.07 -15.22 6.07
C ASP A 79 4.25 -16.13 4.84
N GLY A 80 3.22 -16.20 3.97
CA GLY A 80 3.30 -16.94 2.72
C GLY A 80 4.37 -16.38 1.78
N PHE A 81 4.50 -15.05 1.68
CA PHE A 81 5.56 -14.43 0.89
C PHE A 81 6.95 -14.77 1.42
N GLU A 82 7.15 -14.67 2.74
CA GLU A 82 8.45 -14.99 3.37
C GLU A 82 8.88 -16.44 3.18
N LYS A 83 7.90 -17.35 3.07
CA LYS A 83 8.14 -18.80 2.96
C LYS A 83 8.00 -19.33 1.54
N ALA A 84 7.66 -18.49 0.56
CA ALA A 84 7.43 -18.91 -0.81
C ALA A 84 8.72 -19.47 -1.44
N GLU A 85 8.68 -20.73 -1.86
CA GLU A 85 9.81 -21.41 -2.53
C GLU A 85 9.81 -21.16 -4.05
N SER A 86 8.68 -20.70 -4.59
CA SER A 86 8.46 -20.46 -6.02
C SER A 86 8.39 -18.96 -6.32
N TRP A 87 9.20 -18.51 -7.27
CA TRP A 87 9.16 -17.12 -7.75
C TRP A 87 7.75 -16.68 -8.17
N ARG A 88 6.97 -17.59 -8.76
CA ARG A 88 5.61 -17.31 -9.25
C ARG A 88 4.64 -17.08 -8.10
N GLU A 89 4.79 -17.84 -7.03
CA GLU A 89 3.99 -17.68 -5.82
C GLU A 89 4.34 -16.39 -5.11
N SER A 90 5.63 -16.09 -4.94
CA SER A 90 6.08 -14.82 -4.38
C SER A 90 5.51 -13.64 -5.17
N GLN A 91 5.63 -13.64 -6.49
CA GLN A 91 5.08 -12.54 -7.32
C GLN A 91 3.56 -12.38 -7.15
N ARG A 92 2.83 -13.49 -7.06
CA ARG A 92 1.38 -13.48 -6.83
C ARG A 92 1.03 -12.81 -5.50
N LEU A 93 1.66 -13.20 -4.39
CA LEU A 93 1.37 -12.61 -3.07
C LEU A 93 1.77 -11.13 -2.98
N VAL A 94 2.90 -10.78 -3.61
CA VAL A 94 3.45 -9.42 -3.64
C VAL A 94 2.58 -8.43 -4.41
N SER A 95 1.69 -8.90 -5.29
CA SER A 95 0.81 -8.07 -6.12
C SER A 95 -0.24 -7.28 -5.34
N ILE A 96 -0.63 -7.77 -4.15
CA ILE A 96 -1.62 -7.13 -3.28
C ILE A 96 -0.99 -6.52 -2.01
N LEU A 97 0.28 -6.85 -1.72
CA LEU A 97 1.06 -6.27 -0.63
C LEU A 97 1.77 -5.00 -1.12
N ILE A 98 1.14 -3.85 -0.91
CA ILE A 98 1.48 -2.58 -1.56
C ILE A 98 2.77 -1.96 -1.00
N THR A 99 2.99 -1.99 0.32
CA THR A 99 4.17 -1.34 0.95
C THR A 99 5.48 -2.11 0.82
N LEU A 100 5.44 -3.36 0.35
CA LEU A 100 6.65 -4.17 0.24
C LEU A 100 7.67 -3.53 -0.72
N ASN A 101 8.93 -3.48 -0.27
CA ASN A 101 10.08 -2.89 -0.97
C ASN A 101 10.00 -1.36 -1.15
N LEU A 102 9.25 -0.66 -0.30
CA LEU A 102 9.18 0.81 -0.29
C LEU A 102 9.97 1.45 0.87
N ALA A 103 11.00 0.76 1.37
CA ALA A 103 11.96 1.32 2.31
C ALA A 103 12.71 2.53 1.68
N PRO A 104 13.13 3.51 2.48
CA PRO A 104 13.03 3.56 3.94
C PRO A 104 11.65 3.99 4.47
N CYS A 105 10.83 4.69 3.68
CA CYS A 105 9.57 5.29 4.17
C CYS A 105 8.55 4.29 4.73
N PHE A 106 8.61 3.01 4.33
CA PHE A 106 7.70 1.96 4.77
C PHE A 106 8.44 0.71 5.28
N ASP A 107 9.64 0.88 5.85
CA ASP A 107 10.38 -0.27 6.39
C ASP A 107 9.62 -0.93 7.55
N GLY A 108 9.35 -2.24 7.43
CA GLY A 108 8.55 -3.00 8.38
C GLY A 108 7.04 -2.70 8.41
N GLU A 109 6.57 -1.76 7.59
CA GLU A 109 5.16 -1.37 7.48
C GLU A 109 4.41 -2.29 6.51
N THR A 110 3.22 -2.77 6.91
CA THR A 110 2.41 -3.65 6.06
C THR A 110 1.11 -2.99 5.66
N PHE A 111 0.85 -2.92 4.35
CA PHE A 111 -0.41 -2.49 3.77
C PHE A 111 -0.80 -3.45 2.63
N ILE A 112 -1.95 -4.12 2.80
CA ILE A 112 -2.54 -5.04 1.83
C ILE A 112 -3.84 -4.42 1.30
N LEU A 113 -3.99 -4.41 -0.02
CA LEU A 113 -5.19 -3.94 -0.71
C LEU A 113 -5.94 -5.12 -1.32
N LEU A 114 -7.19 -5.30 -0.91
CA LEU A 114 -8.16 -6.21 -1.53
C LEU A 114 -9.30 -5.40 -2.16
N SER A 115 -9.15 -5.02 -3.42
CA SER A 115 -10.14 -4.30 -4.22
C SER A 115 -11.04 -5.28 -4.98
N THR A 116 -12.35 -5.01 -4.95
CA THR A 116 -13.40 -5.76 -5.65
C THR A 116 -14.33 -4.78 -6.35
N ASP A 117 -15.27 -5.29 -7.15
CA ASP A 117 -16.28 -4.45 -7.81
C ASP A 117 -17.23 -3.74 -6.82
N GLU A 118 -17.33 -4.23 -5.58
CA GLU A 118 -18.26 -3.69 -4.58
C GLU A 118 -17.57 -2.80 -3.54
N TYR A 119 -16.37 -3.18 -3.09
CA TYR A 119 -15.63 -2.48 -2.05
C TYR A 119 -14.12 -2.60 -2.23
N ASP A 120 -13.41 -1.61 -1.71
CA ASP A 120 -12.00 -1.74 -1.39
C ASP A 120 -11.89 -2.12 0.10
N ARG A 121 -11.22 -3.23 0.39
CA ARG A 121 -10.84 -3.61 1.75
C ARG A 121 -9.35 -3.38 1.91
N ILE A 122 -8.99 -2.60 2.92
CA ILE A 122 -7.60 -2.35 3.29
C ILE A 122 -7.29 -3.04 4.61
N ILE A 123 -6.13 -3.69 4.67
CA ILE A 123 -5.62 -4.36 5.87
C ILE A 123 -4.21 -3.84 6.11
N TRP A 124 -3.91 -3.45 7.35
CA TRP A 124 -2.61 -2.91 7.68
C TRP A 124 -2.12 -3.30 9.06
N LYS A 125 -0.80 -3.17 9.24
CA LYS A 125 -0.11 -3.37 10.50
C LYS A 125 1.10 -2.44 10.54
N THR A 126 1.15 -1.59 11.56
CA THR A 126 2.25 -0.66 11.79
C THR A 126 3.50 -1.37 12.31
N PHE A 127 4.68 -0.80 12.06
CA PHE A 127 5.94 -1.40 12.52
C PHE A 127 5.93 -1.61 14.05
N ASN A 128 6.34 -2.79 14.51
CA ASN A 128 6.29 -3.24 15.91
C ASN A 128 4.89 -3.32 16.57
N SER A 129 3.80 -3.07 15.85
CA SER A 129 2.46 -3.35 16.36
C SER A 129 2.18 -4.85 16.33
N GLU A 130 1.42 -5.37 17.29
CA GLU A 130 0.84 -6.72 17.20
C GLU A 130 -0.58 -6.70 16.60
N ILE A 131 -1.13 -5.50 16.41
CA ILE A 131 -2.53 -5.31 16.01
C ILE A 131 -2.60 -5.22 14.49
N ILE A 132 -3.39 -6.12 13.89
CA ILE A 132 -3.79 -6.05 12.49
C ILE A 132 -5.14 -5.31 12.42
N SER A 133 -5.14 -4.20 11.70
CA SER A 133 -6.30 -3.34 11.50
C SER A 133 -6.88 -3.53 10.10
N GLU A 134 -8.16 -3.19 9.95
CA GLU A 134 -8.82 -3.22 8.64
C GLU A 134 -9.90 -2.14 8.54
N ALA A 135 -10.22 -1.76 7.30
CA ALA A 135 -11.34 -0.89 6.97
C ALA A 135 -11.90 -1.22 5.58
N PHE A 136 -13.16 -0.88 5.38
CA PHE A 136 -13.87 -1.02 4.12
C PHE A 136 -14.18 0.36 3.54
N LEU A 137 -13.93 0.50 2.25
CA LEU A 137 -13.99 1.73 1.49
C LEU A 137 -14.84 1.51 0.23
N PRO A 138 -15.35 2.59 -0.40
CA PRO A 138 -16.04 2.47 -1.68
C PRO A 138 -15.14 1.81 -2.74
N ALA A 139 -15.74 1.00 -3.62
CA ALA A 139 -15.03 0.35 -4.72
C ALA A 139 -14.13 1.32 -5.51
N GLY A 140 -12.88 0.92 -5.71
CA GLY A 140 -11.89 1.65 -6.51
C GLY A 140 -11.40 2.97 -5.88
N TYR A 141 -11.78 3.28 -4.65
CA TYR A 141 -11.37 4.51 -3.97
C TYR A 141 -9.85 4.59 -3.80
N VAL A 142 -9.20 3.49 -3.40
CA VAL A 142 -7.76 3.44 -3.11
C VAL A 142 -6.95 3.59 -4.39
N LEU A 143 -7.28 2.79 -5.42
CA LEU A 143 -6.58 2.83 -6.70
C LEU A 143 -6.70 4.20 -7.38
N LYS A 144 -7.85 4.86 -7.26
CA LYS A 144 -8.03 6.23 -7.74
C LYS A 144 -7.06 7.23 -7.10
N GLN A 145 -6.68 7.06 -5.82
CA GLN A 145 -5.70 7.96 -5.20
C GLN A 145 -4.29 7.73 -5.76
N PHE A 146 -3.93 6.47 -6.04
CA PHE A 146 -2.68 6.15 -6.74
C PHE A 146 -2.67 6.73 -8.16
N ASP A 147 -3.78 6.67 -8.89
CA ASP A 147 -3.87 7.29 -10.21
C ASP A 147 -3.70 8.82 -10.16
N LEU A 148 -4.31 9.48 -9.18
CA LEU A 148 -4.12 10.92 -8.96
C LEU A 148 -2.66 11.26 -8.62
N LEU A 149 -2.03 10.44 -7.79
CA LEU A 149 -0.61 10.53 -7.48
C LEU A 149 0.24 10.44 -8.76
N PHE A 150 0.02 9.40 -9.58
CA PHE A 150 0.80 9.21 -10.81
C PHE A 150 0.61 10.35 -11.78
N ASN A 151 -0.64 10.78 -12.01
CA ASN A 151 -0.92 11.91 -12.89
C ASN A 151 -0.21 13.20 -12.46
N ASN A 152 -0.03 13.40 -11.15
CA ASN A 152 0.69 14.56 -10.63
C ASN A 152 2.21 14.51 -10.90
N PHE A 153 2.81 13.32 -10.95
CA PHE A 153 4.25 13.12 -11.15
C PHE A 153 4.61 12.53 -12.54
N SER A 154 3.66 12.50 -13.48
CA SER A 154 3.85 11.98 -14.84
C SER A 154 4.50 13.00 -15.80
N ASN A 155 4.93 14.17 -15.32
CA ASN A 155 5.51 15.25 -16.13
C ASN A 155 6.94 15.60 -15.70
#